data_AF-A0AAD7SPY9-F1
#
_entry.id   AF-A0AAD7SPY9-F1
#
_cell.length_a   1.000
_cell.length_b   1.000
_cell.length_c   1.000
_cell.angle_alpha   90.00
_cell.angle_beta   90.00
_cell.angle_gamma   90.00
#
_symmetry.space_group_name_H-M   'P 1'
#
loop_
_entity.id
_entity.type
_entity.pdbx_description
1 polymer ?
#
loop_
_entity_poly.entity_id
_entity_poly.type
_entity_poly.pdbx_seq_one_letter_code
_entity_poly.pdbx_strand_id
1 'polypeptide(L)'
;MMYLDALTELVPWFHALDHTHYARWIPVHLKDMAELTTKHPDVARKFREGHFTVQKTQRVFSSIPIDQAHEQNNACIKGDGGAVGLTDNPSALVAGWLRDQKLPG
;
A
#
# COMPACT_ATOMS: atom_id res chain seq x y z
N MET A 1 -15.37 3.38 13.69
CA MET A 1 -15.59 4.83 13.82
C MET A 1 -14.51 5.58 13.05
N MET A 2 -13.32 5.82 13.62
CA MET A 2 -12.30 6.75 13.10
C MET A 2 -11.98 6.64 11.59
N TYR A 3 -11.91 5.43 11.01
CA TYR A 3 -11.62 5.25 9.58
C TYR A 3 -12.70 5.82 8.65
N LEU A 4 -13.97 5.49 8.91
CA LEU A 4 -15.10 5.96 8.10
C LEU A 4 -15.31 7.47 8.27
N ASP A 5 -15.17 7.95 9.50
CA ASP A 5 -15.34 9.36 9.84
C ASP A 5 -14.28 10.20 9.10
N ALA A 6 -13.00 9.83 9.21
CA ALA A 6 -11.90 10.51 8.53
C ALA A 6 -12.04 10.49 6.98
N LEU A 7 -12.43 9.35 6.40
CA LEU A 7 -12.65 9.26 4.95
C LEU A 7 -13.84 10.10 4.49
N THR A 8 -14.89 10.19 5.30
CA THR A 8 -16.06 11.03 5.01
C THR A 8 -15.69 12.50 4.99
N GLU A 9 -14.86 12.95 5.95
CA GLU A 9 -14.32 14.33 5.98
C GLU A 9 -13.38 14.63 4.80
N LEU A 10 -12.73 13.61 4.22
CA LEU A 10 -11.86 13.75 3.06
C LEU A 10 -12.62 13.85 1.73
N VAL A 11 -13.88 13.41 1.66
CA VAL A 11 -14.67 13.39 0.40
C VAL A 11 -14.68 14.75 -0.31
N PRO A 12 -14.96 15.89 0.34
CA PRO A 12 -14.97 17.20 -0.33
C PRO A 12 -13.61 17.56 -0.94
N TRP A 13 -12.51 17.11 -0.33
CA TRP A 13 -11.16 17.40 -0.81
C TRP A 13 -10.82 16.66 -2.09
N PHE A 14 -11.33 15.44 -2.30
CA PHE A 14 -11.16 14.74 -3.57
C PHE A 14 -11.81 15.50 -4.73
N HIS A 15 -12.94 16.15 -4.49
CA HIS A 15 -13.57 17.02 -5.47
C HIS A 15 -12.80 18.34 -5.66
N ALA A 16 -12.38 18.98 -4.57
CA ALA A 16 -11.65 20.25 -4.62
C ALA A 16 -10.28 20.14 -5.31
N LEU A 17 -9.63 18.97 -5.22
CA LEU A 17 -8.30 18.70 -5.78
C LEU A 17 -8.34 17.99 -7.14
N ASP A 18 -9.51 17.93 -7.79
CA ASP A 18 -9.72 17.26 -9.09
C ASP A 18 -9.26 15.79 -9.11
N HIS A 19 -9.34 15.10 -7.98
CA HIS A 19 -9.07 13.67 -7.87
C HIS A 19 -10.30 12.86 -8.29
N THR A 20 -10.70 13.02 -9.56
CA THR A 20 -11.94 12.49 -10.14
C THR A 20 -12.11 10.98 -9.97
N HIS A 21 -11.03 10.20 -10.09
CA HIS A 21 -11.04 8.76 -9.85
C HIS A 21 -11.40 8.43 -8.40
N TYR A 22 -10.77 9.11 -7.44
CA TYR A 22 -11.05 8.91 -6.01
C TYR A 22 -12.46 9.39 -5.65
N ALA A 23 -12.85 10.58 -6.12
CA ALA A 23 -14.19 11.14 -5.90
C ALA A 23 -15.31 10.21 -6.40
N ARG A 24 -15.08 9.48 -7.50
CA ARG A 24 -16.04 8.51 -8.04
C ARG A 24 -16.16 7.24 -7.17
N TRP A 25 -15.04 6.71 -6.67
CA TRP A 25 -15.03 5.42 -5.97
C TRP A 25 -15.21 5.53 -4.46
N ILE A 26 -14.93 6.70 -3.88
CA ILE A 26 -15.01 6.89 -2.43
C ILE A 26 -16.39 6.60 -1.83
N PRO A 27 -17.54 6.94 -2.46
CA PRO A 27 -18.85 6.65 -1.86
C PRO A 27 -19.16 5.15 -1.86
N VAL A 28 -18.71 4.42 -2.89
CA VAL A 28 -18.85 2.96 -2.98
C VAL A 28 -18.04 2.30 -1.85
N HIS A 29 -16.77 2.71 -1.72
CA HIS A 29 -15.90 2.21 -0.66
C HIS A 29 -16.44 2.50 0.74
N LEU A 30 -16.94 3.71 1.00
CA LEU A 30 -17.55 4.07 2.28
C LEU A 30 -18.74 3.19 2.62
N LYS A 31 -19.61 2.90 1.64
CA LYS A 31 -20.74 1.99 1.83
C LYS A 31 -20.27 0.57 2.16
N ASP A 32 -19.34 0.03 1.39
CA ASP A 32 -18.83 -1.33 1.59
C ASP A 32 -18.17 -1.46 2.97
N MET A 33 -17.41 -0.45 3.39
CA MET A 33 -16.76 -0.41 4.70
C MET A 33 -17.75 -0.23 5.86
N ALA A 34 -18.86 0.51 5.66
CA ALA A 34 -19.93 0.64 6.66
C ALA A 34 -20.66 -0.69 6.89
N GLU A 35 -20.87 -1.47 5.83
CA GLU A 35 -21.57 -2.76 5.88
C GLU A 35 -20.62 -3.94 6.18
N LEU A 36 -19.30 -3.73 6.20
CA LEU A 36 -18.27 -4.76 6.30
C LEU A 36 -18.46 -5.66 7.53
N THR A 37 -18.79 -5.08 8.69
CA THR A 37 -18.96 -5.85 9.94
C THR A 37 -20.15 -6.81 9.86
N THR A 38 -21.18 -6.46 9.11
CA THR A 38 -22.41 -7.26 8.96
C THR A 38 -22.29 -8.29 7.85
N LYS A 39 -21.70 -7.90 6.71
CA LYS A 39 -21.59 -8.78 5.53
C LYS A 39 -20.40 -9.74 5.59
N HIS A 40 -19.27 -9.29 6.16
CA HIS A 40 -17.99 -10.01 6.18
C HIS A 40 -17.26 -9.81 7.53
N PRO A 41 -17.79 -10.37 8.63
CA PRO A 41 -17.26 -10.12 9.98
C PRO A 41 -15.80 -10.59 10.18
N ASP A 42 -15.38 -11.63 9.47
CA ASP A 42 -14.02 -12.14 9.46
C ASP A 42 -13.04 -11.17 8.79
N VAL A 43 -13.45 -10.55 7.68
CA VAL A 43 -12.69 -9.50 7.00
C VAL A 43 -12.63 -8.25 7.87
N ALA A 44 -13.75 -7.86 8.50
CA ALA A 44 -13.79 -6.72 9.42
C ALA A 44 -12.83 -6.91 10.60
N ARG A 45 -12.71 -8.13 11.13
CA ARG A 45 -11.74 -8.46 12.20
C ARG A 45 -10.29 -8.27 11.71
N LYS A 46 -9.92 -8.90 10.59
CA LYS A 46 -8.57 -8.78 10.02
C LYS A 46 -8.21 -7.33 9.66
N PHE A 47 -9.20 -6.57 9.17
CA PHE A 47 -9.05 -5.15 8.89
C PHE A 47 -8.71 -4.37 10.16
N ARG A 48 -9.43 -4.59 11.27
CA ARG A 48 -9.13 -3.93 12.57
C ARG A 48 -7.79 -4.35 13.16
N GLU A 49 -7.37 -5.58 12.93
CA GLU A 49 -6.06 -6.11 13.30
C GLU A 49 -4.93 -5.54 12.41
N GLY A 50 -5.24 -4.76 11.35
CA GLY A 50 -4.26 -4.07 10.52
C GLY A 50 -3.65 -4.93 9.40
N HIS A 51 -4.24 -6.08 9.05
CA HIS A 51 -3.74 -7.03 8.05
C HIS A 51 -3.74 -6.52 6.59
N PHE A 52 -4.02 -5.23 6.39
CA PHE A 52 -3.91 -4.53 5.12
C PHE A 52 -2.68 -3.60 5.07
N THR A 53 -1.90 -3.56 6.15
CA THR A 53 -0.71 -2.73 6.31
C THR A 53 0.52 -3.58 6.60
N VAL A 54 1.70 -3.03 6.28
CA VAL A 54 3.00 -3.60 6.59
C VAL A 54 3.87 -2.56 7.28
N GLN A 55 4.71 -3.01 8.22
CA GLN A 55 5.69 -2.16 8.89
C GLN A 55 7.08 -2.46 8.34
N LYS A 56 7.66 -1.51 7.63
CA LYS A 56 9.04 -1.61 7.12
C LYS A 56 10.09 -1.27 8.18
N THR A 57 9.68 -0.61 9.25
CA THR A 57 10.56 -0.16 10.34
C THR A 57 9.98 -0.55 11.69
N GLN A 58 10.80 -0.55 12.74
CA GLN A 58 10.34 -0.82 14.11
C GLN A 58 9.64 0.38 14.78
N ARG A 59 9.37 1.47 14.04
CA ARG A 59 8.69 2.64 14.58
C ARG A 59 7.19 2.38 14.71
N VAL A 60 6.62 2.76 15.85
CA VAL A 60 5.23 2.49 16.25
C VAL A 60 4.19 3.02 15.24
N PHE A 61 4.46 4.16 14.60
CA PHE A 61 3.58 4.77 13.58
C PHE A 61 4.20 4.73 12.19
N SER A 62 4.63 3.55 11.75
CA SER A 62 5.25 3.37 10.42
C SER A 62 4.58 2.32 9.55
N SER A 63 3.40 1.83 9.95
CA SER A 63 2.59 0.97 9.11
C SER A 63 2.13 1.73 7.87
N ILE A 64 2.36 1.16 6.70
CA ILE A 64 1.86 1.66 5.42
C ILE A 64 0.99 0.61 4.75
N PRO A 65 0.00 0.99 3.94
CA PRO A 65 -0.75 0.04 3.12
C PRO A 65 0.18 -0.83 2.28
N ILE A 66 -0.17 -2.11 2.11
CA ILE A 66 0.62 -3.07 1.33
C ILE A 66 0.91 -2.55 -0.09
N ASP A 67 -0.09 -1.97 -0.75
CA ASP A 67 0.06 -1.43 -2.11
C ASP A 67 1.09 -0.28 -2.15
N GLN A 68 1.09 0.58 -1.14
CA GLN A 68 2.08 1.65 -1.02
C GLN A 68 3.48 1.09 -0.77
N ALA A 69 3.60 0.01 0.02
CA ALA A 69 4.88 -0.66 0.23
C ALA A 69 5.42 -1.31 -1.06
N HIS A 70 4.54 -1.92 -1.84
CA HIS A 70 4.87 -2.46 -3.16
C HIS A 70 5.30 -1.36 -4.13
N GLU A 71 4.58 -0.24 -4.19
CA GLU A 71 4.96 0.88 -5.06
C GLU A 71 6.32 1.47 -4.68
N GLN A 72 6.60 1.62 -3.37
CA GLN A 72 7.93 2.03 -2.90
C GLN A 72 9.02 1.02 -3.29
N ASN A 73 8.74 -0.28 -3.21
CA ASN A 73 9.69 -1.31 -3.60
C ASN A 73 9.97 -1.25 -5.11
N ASN A 74 8.93 -1.09 -5.92
CA ASN A 74 9.05 -0.93 -7.37
C ASN A 74 9.83 0.33 -7.74
N ALA A 75 9.58 1.46 -7.07
CA ALA A 75 10.32 2.69 -7.26
C ALA A 75 11.80 2.54 -6.88
N CYS A 76 12.10 1.86 -5.76
CA CYS A 76 13.46 1.57 -5.33
C CYS A 76 14.22 0.68 -6.34
N ILE A 77 13.53 -0.31 -6.92
CA ILE A 77 14.11 -1.20 -7.95
C ILE A 77 14.34 -0.46 -9.28
N LYS A 78 13.59 0.61 -9.56
CA LYS A 78 13.63 1.38 -10.82
C LYS A 78 14.58 2.60 -10.79
N GLY A 79 15.51 2.72 -9.85
CA GLY A 79 16.42 3.88 -9.73
C GLY A 79 17.18 4.24 -11.02
N ASP A 80 17.32 5.54 -11.30
CA ASP A 80 18.05 6.32 -12.35
C ASP A 80 18.25 5.78 -13.78
N GLY A 81 17.79 4.57 -14.11
CA GLY A 81 18.03 3.95 -15.41
C GLY A 81 16.97 2.94 -15.85
N GLY A 82 15.85 2.84 -15.15
CA GLY A 82 14.72 2.01 -15.56
C GLY A 82 14.99 0.50 -15.48
N ALA A 83 14.00 -0.27 -15.02
CA ALA A 83 14.01 -1.73 -15.08
C ALA A 83 13.84 -2.27 -16.52
N VAL A 84 14.40 -1.60 -17.53
CA VAL A 84 14.33 -2.03 -18.93
C VAL A 84 15.41 -3.09 -19.24
N GLY A 85 16.49 -3.16 -18.45
CA GLY A 85 17.59 -4.11 -18.69
C GLY A 85 17.58 -5.40 -17.88
N LEU A 86 16.64 -5.59 -16.93
CA LEU A 86 16.70 -6.74 -16.01
C LEU A 86 16.14 -8.03 -16.61
N THR A 87 15.34 -7.95 -17.67
CA THR A 87 14.80 -9.13 -18.37
C THR A 87 15.78 -9.77 -19.33
N ASP A 88 16.89 -9.09 -19.68
CA ASP A 88 17.80 -9.55 -20.75
C ASP A 88 19.09 -10.19 -20.24
N ASN A 89 19.35 -10.23 -18.92
CA ASN A 89 20.58 -10.82 -18.40
C ASN A 89 20.40 -11.61 -17.08
N PRO A 90 20.37 -12.96 -17.14
CA PRO A 90 20.33 -13.84 -15.97
C PRO A 90 21.46 -13.60 -14.95
N SER A 91 22.60 -13.06 -15.38
CA SER A 91 23.74 -12.76 -14.50
C SER A 91 23.50 -11.56 -13.58
N ALA A 92 22.59 -10.64 -13.94
CA ALA A 92 22.24 -9.50 -13.09
C ALA A 92 21.38 -9.91 -11.88
N LEU A 93 20.54 -10.94 -12.05
CA LEU A 93 19.73 -11.52 -10.96
C LEU A 93 20.64 -12.16 -9.90
N VAL A 94 21.66 -12.90 -10.32
CA VAL A 94 22.61 -13.56 -9.42
C VAL A 94 23.46 -12.55 -8.63
N ALA A 95 23.87 -11.44 -9.27
CA ALA A 95 24.64 -10.38 -8.62
C ALA A 95 23.83 -9.54 -7.61
N GLY A 96 22.50 -9.47 -7.76
CA GLY A 96 21.60 -8.87 -6.77
C GLY A 96 21.43 -9.74 -5.53
N TRP A 97 21.16 -11.04 -5.75
CA TRP A 97 20.98 -12.02 -4.68
C TRP A 97 22.23 -12.21 -3.79
N LEU A 98 23.43 -12.14 -4.37
CA LEU A 98 24.68 -12.27 -3.62
C LEU A 98 25.01 -11.01 -2.77
N ARG A 99 24.45 -9.85 -3.10
CA ARG A 99 24.64 -8.62 -2.31
C ARG A 99 23.74 -8.59 -1.07
N ASP A 100 22.52 -9.11 -1.18
CA ASP A 100 21.57 -9.20 -0.05
C ASP A 100 21.99 -10.22 1.02
N GLN A 101 22.82 -11.21 0.69
CA GLN A 101 23.32 -12.19 1.66
C GLN A 101 24.56 -11.73 2.45
N LYS A 102 25.07 -10.51 2.25
CA LYS A 102 26.26 -10.01 2.93
C LYS A 102 25.98 -8.86 3.91
N LEU A 103 24.95 -9.01 4.74
CA LEU A 103 24.85 -8.31 6.03
C LEU A 103 24.62 -9.35 7.13
N PRO A 104 25.71 -9.75 7.81
CA PRO A 104 25.71 -9.62 9.25
C PRO A 104 26.95 -8.85 9.72
N GLY A 105 26.72 -7.87 10.58
CA GLY A 105 27.71 -7.01 11.22
C GLY A 105 26.98 -5.95 12.02
#